data_AF-A0A396MAZ4-F1
#
_entry.id   AF-A0A396MAZ4-F1
#
_cell.length_a   1.000
_cell.length_b   1.000
_cell.length_c   1.000
_cell.angle_alpha   90.00
_cell.angle_beta   90.00
_cell.angle_gamma   90.00
#
_symmetry.space_group_name_H-M   'P 1'
#
loop_
_entity.id
_entity.type
_entity.pdbx_description
1 polymer ?
#
loop_
_entity_poly.entity_id
_entity_poly.type
_entity_poly.pdbx_seq_one_letter_code
_entity_poly.pdbx_strand_id
1 'polypeptide(L)'
;MFQNLRKGSSVYVLDTRETPKFYTAAVKEVGVPYYPQPTPGQLTPFQQQYINITIENNEPWGVPVNLDVVSKDGLTVSMTREGLMPAITAAQKESSDIINSFERHKANLAAYDQILKDLDPSYAKAKAQDEEIKRLNNELSEIKSIIRSVPSLEDIKGLFDKQGTPKTAK
;
A
#
# COMPACT_ATOMS: atom_id res chain seq x y z
N MET A 1 -30.78 4.13 12.35
CA MET A 1 -29.89 3.51 13.36
C MET A 1 -29.80 2.02 13.12
N PHE A 2 -28.66 1.41 13.40
CA PHE A 2 -28.39 0.01 13.08
C PHE A 2 -29.41 -0.96 13.71
N GLN A 3 -30.03 -0.60 14.84
CA GLN A 3 -31.16 -1.34 15.42
C GLN A 3 -32.33 -1.61 14.46
N ASN A 4 -32.47 -0.81 13.39
CA ASN A 4 -33.53 -0.94 12.39
C ASN A 4 -33.14 -1.85 11.22
N LEU A 5 -31.90 -2.35 11.17
CA LEU A 5 -31.47 -3.26 10.12
C LEU A 5 -32.25 -4.57 10.21
N ARG A 6 -32.68 -5.07 9.04
CA ARG A 6 -33.31 -6.36 8.86
C ARG A 6 -32.64 -7.07 7.69
N LYS A 7 -32.88 -8.36 7.54
CA LYS A 7 -32.46 -9.09 6.34
C LYS A 7 -33.00 -8.38 5.09
N GLY A 8 -32.13 -8.11 4.13
CA GLY A 8 -32.42 -7.37 2.90
C GLY A 8 -32.25 -5.85 3.00
N SER A 9 -32.00 -5.28 4.18
CA SER A 9 -31.67 -3.85 4.29
C SER A 9 -30.39 -3.52 3.53
N SER A 10 -30.39 -2.40 2.81
CA SER A 10 -29.19 -1.88 2.15
C SER A 10 -28.36 -1.04 3.12
N VAL A 11 -27.05 -1.23 3.09
CA VAL A 11 -26.06 -0.41 3.81
C VAL A 11 -25.00 0.07 2.83
N TYR A 12 -24.35 1.18 3.18
CA TYR A 12 -23.26 1.76 2.43
C TYR A 12 -21.95 1.41 3.10
N VAL A 13 -20.98 0.94 2.32
CA VAL A 13 -19.71 0.46 2.83
C VAL A 13 -18.57 1.20 2.15
N LEU A 14 -17.63 1.67 2.95
CA LEU A 14 -16.33 2.18 2.54
C LEU A 14 -15.26 1.22 3.08
N ASP A 15 -14.46 0.66 2.19
CA ASP A 15 -13.34 -0.22 2.51
C ASP A 15 -12.04 0.49 2.14
N THR A 16 -11.22 0.84 3.14
CA THR A 16 -9.92 1.51 3.00
C THR A 16 -8.75 0.61 3.39
N ARG A 17 -8.95 -0.71 3.48
CA ARG A 17 -7.89 -1.67 3.85
C ARG A 17 -6.84 -1.83 2.75
N GLU A 18 -7.26 -1.68 1.50
CA GLU A 18 -6.40 -1.67 0.32
C GLU A 18 -6.63 -0.37 -0.47
N THR A 19 -6.70 -0.46 -1.80
CA THR A 19 -7.26 0.60 -2.64
C THR A 19 -8.69 0.91 -2.16
N PRO A 20 -9.00 2.17 -1.80
CA PRO A 20 -10.31 2.55 -1.30
C PRO A 20 -11.44 2.14 -2.24
N LYS A 21 -12.43 1.41 -1.73
CA LYS A 21 -13.61 0.94 -2.46
C LYS A 21 -14.87 1.39 -1.77
N PHE A 22 -15.83 1.88 -2.56
CA PHE A 22 -17.18 2.21 -2.10
C PHE A 22 -18.19 1.29 -2.79
N TYR A 23 -19.08 0.68 -2.01
CA TYR A 23 -20.14 -0.17 -2.53
C TYR A 23 -21.37 -0.18 -1.61
N THR A 24 -22.49 -0.59 -2.17
CA THR A 24 -23.72 -0.88 -1.42
C THR A 24 -23.81 -2.38 -1.19
N ALA A 25 -24.10 -2.79 0.04
CA ALA A 25 -24.27 -4.19 0.40
C ALA A 25 -25.66 -4.44 1.00
N ALA A 26 -26.23 -5.61 0.72
CA ALA A 26 -27.43 -6.08 1.38
C ALA A 26 -27.06 -6.87 2.65
N VAL A 27 -27.80 -6.62 3.74
CA VAL A 27 -27.66 -7.37 4.99
C VAL A 27 -28.27 -8.76 4.79
N LYS A 28 -27.45 -9.82 4.88
CA LYS A 28 -27.87 -11.23 4.78
C LYS A 28 -28.49 -11.73 6.08
N GLU A 29 -27.93 -11.31 7.21
CA GLU A 29 -28.34 -11.74 8.54
C GLU A 29 -28.12 -10.63 9.57
N VAL A 30 -29.00 -10.59 10.57
CA VAL A 30 -28.90 -9.73 11.74
C VAL A 30 -29.00 -10.60 12.98
N GLY A 31 -27.93 -10.66 13.76
CA GLY A 31 -27.87 -11.40 15.01
C GLY A 31 -28.64 -10.74 16.14
N VAL A 32 -28.83 -11.48 17.23
CA VAL A 32 -29.47 -10.95 18.43
C VAL A 32 -28.61 -9.87 19.09
N PRO A 33 -29.22 -8.81 19.64
CA PRO A 33 -28.49 -7.79 20.38
C PRO A 33 -27.74 -8.36 21.59
N TYR A 34 -26.48 -7.96 21.79
CA TYR A 34 -25.62 -8.41 22.89
C TYR A 34 -24.78 -7.25 23.46
N TYR A 35 -24.27 -7.43 24.68
CA TYR A 35 -23.27 -6.53 25.26
C TYR A 35 -21.88 -7.14 25.08
N PRO A 36 -20.90 -6.42 24.53
CA PRO A 36 -19.55 -6.93 24.36
C PRO A 36 -18.92 -7.21 25.73
N GLN A 37 -18.18 -8.31 25.83
CA GLN A 37 -17.47 -8.64 27.07
C GLN A 37 -16.33 -7.64 27.31
N PRO A 38 -16.15 -7.18 28.57
CA PRO A 38 -15.05 -6.30 28.90
C PRO A 38 -13.71 -7.00 28.65
N THR A 39 -12.86 -6.38 27.83
CA THR A 39 -11.50 -6.88 27.60
C THR A 39 -10.59 -6.39 28.73
N PRO A 40 -9.85 -7.27 29.42
CA PRO A 40 -8.97 -6.87 30.53
C PRO A 40 -8.00 -5.77 30.11
N GLY A 41 -7.94 -4.67 30.88
CA GLY A 41 -7.08 -3.53 30.61
C GLY A 41 -7.67 -2.46 29.67
N GLN A 42 -8.85 -2.68 29.08
CA GLN A 42 -9.60 -1.65 28.36
C GLN A 42 -10.80 -1.20 29.18
N LEU A 43 -10.94 0.12 29.38
CA LEU A 43 -12.18 0.73 29.85
C LEU A 43 -13.22 0.55 28.76
N THR A 44 -14.05 -0.49 28.84
CA THR A 44 -15.20 -0.61 27.93
C THR A 44 -16.21 0.47 28.32
N PRO A 45 -16.59 1.37 27.39
CA PRO A 45 -17.62 2.36 27.67
C PRO A 45 -18.92 1.67 28.11
N PHE A 46 -19.52 2.21 29.16
CA PHE A 46 -20.71 1.68 29.80
C PHE A 46 -21.85 1.40 28.79
N GLN A 47 -22.39 0.18 28.87
CA GLN A 47 -23.69 -0.26 28.34
C GLN A 47 -24.02 0.08 26.86
N GLN A 48 -23.06 -0.04 25.95
CA GLN A 48 -23.39 -0.01 24.52
C GLN A 48 -23.73 -1.43 24.02
N GLN A 49 -24.95 -1.59 23.51
CA GLN A 49 -25.44 -2.84 22.93
C GLN A 49 -25.04 -2.91 21.45
N TYR A 50 -24.67 -4.10 20.99
CA TYR A 50 -24.23 -4.40 19.64
C TYR A 50 -25.13 -5.45 18.99
N ILE A 51 -25.22 -5.43 17.67
CA ILE A 51 -25.78 -6.51 16.86
C ILE A 51 -24.74 -6.95 15.84
N ASN A 52 -24.67 -8.24 15.56
CA ASN A 52 -23.83 -8.74 14.47
C ASN A 52 -24.61 -8.63 13.16
N ILE A 53 -24.03 -7.98 12.16
CA ILE A 53 -24.57 -7.93 10.80
C ILE A 53 -23.66 -8.70 9.86
N THR A 54 -24.25 -9.54 9.02
CA THR A 54 -23.52 -10.22 7.95
C THR A 54 -23.89 -9.54 6.65
N ILE A 55 -22.93 -8.90 6.00
CA ILE A 55 -23.08 -8.35 4.65
C ILE A 55 -22.58 -9.37 3.61
N GLU A 56 -23.03 -9.25 2.38
CA GLU A 56 -22.68 -10.18 1.31
C GLU A 56 -21.16 -10.38 1.17
N ASN A 57 -20.72 -11.64 1.36
CA ASN A 57 -19.32 -12.10 1.24
C ASN A 57 -18.36 -11.56 2.31
N ASN A 58 -18.87 -11.15 3.48
CA ASN A 58 -18.05 -10.69 4.59
C ASN A 58 -18.38 -11.44 5.88
N GLU A 59 -17.44 -11.41 6.82
CA GLU A 59 -17.65 -11.98 8.16
C GLU A 59 -18.71 -11.18 8.96
N PRO A 60 -19.38 -11.83 9.94
CA PRO A 60 -20.29 -11.13 10.85
C PRO A 60 -19.57 -10.00 11.57
N TRP A 61 -20.14 -8.81 11.53
CA TRP A 61 -19.53 -7.61 12.07
C TRP A 61 -20.42 -6.95 13.12
N GLY A 62 -19.86 -6.71 14.29
CA GLY A 62 -20.58 -6.11 15.41
C GLY A 62 -20.75 -4.60 15.22
N VAL A 63 -21.99 -4.13 15.09
CA VAL A 63 -22.34 -2.71 15.01
C VAL A 63 -23.13 -2.27 16.24
N PRO A 64 -22.86 -1.09 16.80
CA PRO A 64 -23.61 -0.57 17.93
C PRO A 64 -25.03 -0.20 17.53
N VAL A 65 -26.03 -0.67 18.26
CA VAL A 65 -27.45 -0.58 17.86
C VAL A 65 -27.95 0.86 17.67
N ASN A 66 -27.41 1.80 18.46
CA ASN A 66 -27.85 3.20 18.52
C ASN A 66 -27.12 4.13 17.55
N LEU A 67 -26.16 3.64 16.76
CA LEU A 67 -25.46 4.48 15.77
C LEU A 67 -25.99 4.24 14.36
N ASP A 68 -25.63 5.14 13.45
CA ASP A 68 -25.91 5.05 12.02
C ASP A 68 -24.66 4.78 11.18
N VAL A 69 -23.48 5.00 11.78
CA VAL A 69 -22.17 4.84 11.17
C VAL A 69 -21.24 4.20 12.19
N VAL A 70 -20.41 3.27 11.74
CA VAL A 70 -19.32 2.72 12.54
C VAL A 70 -18.13 2.40 11.63
N SER A 71 -16.93 2.57 12.16
CA SER A 71 -15.67 2.27 11.48
C SER A 71 -14.85 1.33 12.34
N LYS A 72 -14.32 0.25 11.75
CA LYS A 72 -13.42 -0.69 12.41
C LYS A 72 -12.47 -1.29 11.38
N ASP A 73 -11.18 -1.32 11.71
CA ASP A 73 -10.13 -1.98 10.91
C ASP A 73 -10.15 -1.59 9.41
N GLY A 74 -10.35 -0.31 9.11
CA GLY A 74 -10.40 0.20 7.73
C GLY A 74 -11.71 -0.09 6.98
N LEU A 75 -12.72 -0.71 7.63
CA LEU A 75 -14.06 -0.87 7.08
C LEU A 75 -15.03 0.07 7.80
N THR A 76 -15.72 0.92 7.03
CA THR A 76 -16.76 1.81 7.54
C THR A 76 -18.10 1.44 6.93
N VAL A 77 -19.09 1.19 7.77
CA VAL A 77 -20.47 0.91 7.34
C VAL A 77 -21.36 2.03 7.83
N SER A 78 -22.27 2.47 6.97
CA SER A 78 -23.23 3.53 7.23
C SER A 78 -24.62 3.17 6.71
N MET A 79 -25.65 3.65 7.40
CA MET A 79 -27.03 3.58 6.93
C MET A 79 -27.36 4.61 5.84
N THR A 80 -26.52 5.63 5.66
CA THR A 80 -26.68 6.69 4.66
C THR A 80 -25.39 6.93 3.89
N ARG A 81 -25.46 7.56 2.71
CA ARG A 81 -24.25 7.92 1.95
C ARG A 81 -23.47 9.03 2.65
N GLU A 82 -24.21 9.99 3.19
CA GLU A 82 -23.69 11.18 3.86
C GLU A 82 -22.90 10.80 5.12
N GLY A 83 -23.31 9.73 5.80
CA GLY A 83 -22.59 9.20 6.96
C GLY A 83 -21.17 8.70 6.64
N LEU A 84 -20.85 8.38 5.38
CA LEU A 84 -19.50 8.00 4.97
C LEU A 84 -18.59 9.19 4.66
N MET A 85 -19.15 10.36 4.38
CA MET A 85 -18.38 11.54 3.96
C MET A 85 -17.27 11.93 4.95
N PRO A 86 -17.47 11.89 6.29
CA PRO A 86 -16.40 12.14 7.24
C PRO A 86 -15.26 11.12 7.13
N ALA A 87 -15.58 9.83 6.99
CA ALA A 87 -14.58 8.77 6.87
C ALA A 87 -13.78 8.87 5.57
N ILE A 88 -14.45 9.19 4.45
CA ILE A 88 -13.79 9.43 3.15
C ILE A 88 -12.83 10.62 3.25
N THR A 89 -13.31 11.73 3.83
CA THR A 89 -12.51 12.96 3.95
C THR A 89 -11.30 12.73 4.87
N ALA A 90 -11.48 12.01 5.98
CA ALA A 90 -10.40 11.63 6.87
C ALA A 90 -9.34 10.76 6.16
N ALA A 91 -9.76 9.73 5.42
CA ALA A 91 -8.86 8.85 4.67
C ALA A 91 -8.10 9.59 3.55
N GLN A 92 -8.76 10.51 2.84
CA GLN A 92 -8.11 11.37 1.85
C GLN A 92 -7.07 12.28 2.48
N LYS A 93 -7.41 12.89 3.63
CA LYS A 93 -6.51 13.75 4.38
C LYS A 93 -5.28 12.98 4.88
N GLU A 94 -5.49 11.81 5.47
CA GLU A 94 -4.41 10.93 5.92
C GLU A 94 -3.45 10.59 4.76
N SER A 95 -4.00 10.18 3.62
CA SER A 95 -3.21 9.88 2.42
C SER A 95 -2.40 11.09 1.95
N SER A 96 -3.00 12.28 1.97
CA SER A 96 -2.33 13.53 1.59
C SER A 96 -1.23 13.90 2.58
N ASP A 97 -1.48 13.75 3.88
CA ASP A 97 -0.51 14.05 4.94
C ASP A 97 0.70 13.09 4.85
N ILE A 98 0.48 11.81 4.53
CA ILE A 98 1.55 10.84 4.27
C ILE A 98 2.40 11.30 3.09
N ILE A 99 1.79 11.63 1.94
CA ILE A 99 2.51 12.10 0.75
C ILE A 99 3.29 13.38 1.05
N ASN A 100 2.68 14.35 1.72
CA ASN A 100 3.31 15.61 2.07
C ASN A 100 4.50 15.42 3.03
N SER A 101 4.42 14.40 3.89
CA SER A 101 5.50 14.06 4.82
C SER A 101 6.65 13.27 4.18
N PHE A 102 6.46 12.70 2.98
CA PHE A 102 7.40 11.79 2.34
C PHE A 102 8.79 12.41 2.19
N GLU A 103 8.90 13.60 1.58
CA GLU A 103 10.19 14.25 1.36
C GLU A 103 10.90 14.59 2.69
N ARG A 104 10.14 14.99 3.71
CA ARG A 104 10.70 15.22 5.05
C ARG A 104 11.25 13.93 5.66
N HIS A 105 10.48 12.84 5.62
CA HIS A 105 10.94 11.56 6.16
C HIS A 105 12.13 10.99 5.38
N LYS A 106 12.16 11.19 4.06
CA LYS A 106 13.30 10.86 3.21
C LYS A 106 14.56 11.65 3.58
N ALA A 107 14.44 12.96 3.83
CA ALA A 107 15.55 13.77 4.31
C ALA A 107 16.02 13.34 5.71
N ASN A 108 15.09 13.02 6.61
CA ASN A 108 15.42 12.52 7.95
C ASN A 108 16.20 11.21 7.90
N LEU A 109 15.88 10.28 6.98
CA LEU A 109 16.65 9.04 6.82
C LEU A 109 18.11 9.31 6.46
N ALA A 110 18.37 10.28 5.58
CA ALA A 110 19.74 10.69 5.25
C ALA A 110 20.46 11.30 6.46
N ALA A 111 19.76 12.13 7.24
CA ALA A 111 20.30 12.70 8.47
C ALA A 111 20.62 11.62 9.52
N TYR A 112 19.75 10.61 9.70
CA TYR A 112 20.01 9.49 10.60
C TYR A 112 21.20 8.64 10.14
N ASP A 113 21.35 8.38 8.84
CA ASP A 113 22.53 7.67 8.31
C ASP A 113 23.82 8.43 8.62
N GLN A 114 23.82 9.77 8.50
CA GLN A 114 24.96 10.60 8.88
C GLN A 114 25.25 10.53 10.38
N ILE A 115 24.22 10.66 11.23
CA ILE A 115 24.38 10.54 12.69
C ILE A 115 24.96 9.17 13.07
N LEU A 116 24.52 8.09 12.42
CA LEU A 116 25.05 6.75 12.65
C LEU A 116 26.52 6.64 12.22
N LYS A 117 26.91 7.24 11.09
CA LYS A 117 28.32 7.31 10.65
C LYS A 117 29.21 8.05 11.66
N ASP A 118 28.69 9.12 12.25
CA ASP A 118 29.43 9.94 13.22
C ASP A 118 29.55 9.24 14.58
N LEU A 119 28.53 8.50 15.01
CA LEU A 119 28.52 7.79 16.29
C LEU A 119 29.25 6.44 16.25
N ASP A 120 29.21 5.74 15.12
CA ASP A 120 29.76 4.39 14.98
C ASP A 120 30.75 4.28 13.80
N PRO A 121 32.07 4.33 14.07
CA PRO A 121 33.11 4.15 13.06
C PRO A 121 33.05 2.80 12.32
N SER A 122 32.48 1.77 12.93
CA SER A 122 32.32 0.46 12.30
C SER A 122 31.17 0.46 11.29
N TYR A 123 30.05 1.09 11.61
CA TYR A 123 28.96 1.36 10.68
C TYR A 123 29.44 2.19 9.48
N ALA A 124 30.23 3.25 9.73
CA ALA A 124 30.78 4.08 8.66
C ALA A 124 31.67 3.29 7.69
N LYS A 125 32.56 2.42 8.21
CA LYS A 125 33.41 1.56 7.38
C LYS A 125 32.61 0.54 6.58
N ALA A 126 31.66 -0.15 7.21
CA ALA A 126 30.80 -1.12 6.54
C ALA A 126 29.99 -0.46 5.41
N LYS A 127 29.42 0.72 5.69
CA LYS A 127 28.65 1.49 4.70
C LYS A 127 29.49 1.93 3.51
N ALA A 128 30.70 2.44 3.75
CA ALA A 128 31.62 2.83 2.68
C ALA A 128 32.04 1.64 1.80
N GLN A 129 32.26 0.46 2.40
CA GLN A 129 32.55 -0.76 1.66
C GLN A 129 31.35 -1.19 0.79
N ASP A 130 30.13 -1.17 1.32
CA ASP A 130 28.92 -1.50 0.56
C ASP A 130 28.68 -0.54 -0.62
N GLU A 131 28.92 0.76 -0.41
CA GLU A 131 28.82 1.78 -1.47
C GLU A 131 29.86 1.55 -2.57
N GLU A 132 31.09 1.20 -2.21
CA GLU A 132 32.15 0.86 -3.17
C GLU A 132 31.80 -0.41 -3.97
N ILE A 133 31.32 -1.46 -3.30
CA ILE A 133 30.89 -2.70 -3.97
C ILE A 133 29.75 -2.42 -4.95
N LYS A 134 28.77 -1.57 -4.58
CA LYS A 134 27.69 -1.17 -5.49
C LYS A 134 28.22 -0.40 -6.69
N ARG A 135 29.15 0.54 -6.49
CA ARG A 135 29.77 1.28 -7.60
C ARG A 135 30.49 0.33 -8.56
N LEU A 136 31.34 -0.55 -8.04
CA LEU A 136 32.06 -1.54 -8.84
C LEU A 136 31.11 -2.46 -9.61
N ASN A 137 30.01 -2.91 -8.99
CA ASN A 137 29.00 -3.73 -9.67
C ASN A 137 28.29 -2.98 -10.82
N ASN A 138 28.05 -1.68 -10.66
CA ASN A 138 27.48 -0.85 -11.72
C ASN A 138 28.48 -0.69 -12.87
N GLU A 139 29.72 -0.33 -12.59
CA GLU A 139 30.79 -0.21 -13.60
C GLU A 139 31.01 -1.54 -14.35
N LEU A 140 31.03 -2.67 -13.65
CA LEU A 140 31.11 -4.00 -14.26
C LEU A 140 29.92 -4.30 -15.17
N SER A 141 28.72 -3.85 -14.79
CA SER A 141 27.51 -4.03 -15.60
C SER A 141 27.57 -3.18 -16.88
N GLU A 142 28.07 -1.95 -16.78
CA GLU A 142 28.33 -1.08 -17.94
C GLU A 142 29.40 -1.67 -18.86
N ILE A 143 30.52 -2.14 -18.32
CA ILE A 143 31.59 -2.81 -19.09
C ILE A 143 31.04 -4.05 -19.79
N LYS A 144 30.26 -4.89 -19.11
CA LYS A 144 29.60 -6.05 -19.74
C LYS A 144 28.66 -5.65 -20.87
N SER A 145 27.97 -4.52 -20.74
CA SER A 145 27.13 -3.96 -21.80
C SER A 145 27.97 -3.52 -23.00
N ILE A 146 29.05 -2.78 -22.75
CA ILE A 146 29.98 -2.31 -23.79
C ILE A 146 30.58 -3.50 -24.55
N ILE A 147 31.09 -4.52 -23.84
CA ILE A 147 31.67 -5.72 -24.46
C ILE A 147 30.67 -6.45 -25.34
N ARG A 148 29.40 -6.54 -24.94
CA ARG A 148 28.34 -7.12 -25.79
C ARG A 148 28.02 -6.27 -27.02
N SER A 149 28.25 -4.96 -26.96
CA SER A 149 27.98 -4.04 -28.07
C SER A 149 29.15 -3.91 -29.05
N VAL A 150 30.35 -4.37 -28.69
CA VAL A 150 31.50 -4.42 -29.61
C VAL A 150 31.23 -5.52 -30.65
N PRO A 151 31.17 -5.18 -31.95
CA PRO A 151 31.01 -6.16 -33.01
C PRO A 151 32.17 -7.17 -32.97
N SER A 152 31.85 -8.46 -33.08
CA SER A 152 32.88 -9.48 -33.14
C SER A 152 33.71 -9.34 -34.42
N LEU A 153 34.93 -9.89 -34.42
CA LEU A 153 35.75 -9.96 -35.64
C LEU A 153 35.05 -10.71 -36.78
N GLU A 154 34.11 -11.60 -36.45
CA GLU A 154 33.25 -12.32 -37.40
C GLU A 154 32.19 -11.39 -38.02
N ASP A 155 31.57 -10.52 -37.21
CA ASP A 155 30.63 -9.50 -37.70
C ASP A 155 31.32 -8.48 -38.64
N ILE A 156 32.55 -8.09 -38.31
CA ILE A 156 33.35 -7.16 -39.13
C ILE A 156 33.77 -7.83 -40.44
N LYS A 157 34.20 -9.11 -40.43
CA LYS A 157 34.50 -9.85 -41.66
C LYS A 157 33.29 -9.97 -42.57
N GLY A 158 32.11 -10.25 -42.02
CA GLY A 158 30.86 -10.33 -42.79
C GLY A 158 30.44 -9.00 -43.45
N LEU A 159 30.88 -7.86 -42.92
CA LEU A 159 30.69 -6.55 -43.55
C LEU A 159 31.67 -6.29 -44.71
N PHE A 160 32.94 -6.71 -44.57
CA PHE A 160 33.94 -6.59 -45.64
C PHE A 160 33.65 -7.52 -46.83
N ASP A 161 33.16 -8.74 -46.59
CA ASP A 161 32.80 -9.67 -47.66
C ASP A 161 31.61 -9.16 -48.51
N LYS A 162 30.72 -8.35 -47.92
CA LYS A 162 29.60 -7.71 -48.64
C LYS A 162 30.00 -6.53 -49.51
N GLN A 163 31.15 -5.89 -49.26
CA GLN A 163 31.64 -4.76 -50.05
C GLN A 163 32.51 -5.18 -51.25
N GLY A 164 32.89 -6.46 -51.35
CA GLY A 164 33.85 -6.98 -52.34
C GLY A 164 33.30 -7.40 -53.71
N THR A 165 32.02 -7.23 -54.04
CA THR A 165 31.50 -7.59 -55.37
C THR A 165 31.03 -6.37 -56.17
N PRO A 166 31.90 -5.74 -56.99
CA PRO A 166 31.44 -4.85 -58.05
C PRO A 166 30.76 -5.70 -59.13
N LYS A 167 29.43 -5.60 -59.24
CA LYS A 167 28.70 -6.13 -60.39
C LYS A 167 29.07 -5.32 -61.62
N THR A 168 30.00 -5.84 -62.43
CA THR A 168 30.18 -5.42 -63.81
C THR A 168 28.95 -5.81 -64.62
N ALA A 169 28.48 -4.83 -65.39
CA ALA A 169 27.32 -4.89 -66.27
C ALA A 169 27.44 -5.96 -67.37
N LYS A 170 26.29 -6.50 -67.76
CA LYS A 170 25.92 -6.80 -69.15
C LYS A 170 24.41 -6.76 -69.30
#